data_AF-A0A6L9UEI7-F1
#
_entry.id   AF-A0A6L9UEI7-F1
#
_cell.length_a   1.000
_cell.length_b   1.000
_cell.length_c   1.000
_cell.angle_alpha   90.00
_cell.angle_beta   90.00
_cell.angle_gamma   90.00
#
_symmetry.space_group_name_H-M   'P 1'
#
loop_
_entity.id
_entity.type
_entity.pdbx_description
1 polymer ?
#
loop_
_entity_poly.entity_id
_entity_poly.type
_entity_poly.pdbx_seq_one_letter_code
_entity_poly.pdbx_strand_id
1 'polypeptide(L)'
;MPLPRRSDLPQDPQLRALLRQWASKFVDSDAAIDRVVQRTINVICDSPDLLDGARMNEALFALLRRYAFDENDLRASRQATDIIPDFVPALDKENTEPK
;
A
#
# COMPACT_ATOMS: atom_id res chain seq x y z
N MET A 1 28.76 -23.33 -13.47
CA MET A 1 27.45 -22.66 -13.57
C MET A 1 27.64 -21.21 -13.09
N PRO A 2 27.55 -20.19 -13.95
CA PRO A 2 27.65 -18.81 -13.50
C PRO A 2 26.33 -18.37 -12.85
N LEU A 3 26.42 -17.73 -11.68
CA LEU A 3 25.27 -17.13 -11.00
C LEU A 3 24.73 -15.97 -11.85
N PRO A 4 23.39 -15.83 -12.00
CA PRO A 4 22.82 -14.73 -12.75
C PRO A 4 23.22 -13.39 -12.12
N ARG A 5 23.72 -12.47 -12.97
CA ARG A 5 24.16 -11.14 -12.57
C ARG A 5 22.94 -10.36 -12.06
N ARG A 6 23.10 -9.75 -10.89
CA ARG A 6 22.10 -8.92 -10.15
C ARG A 6 21.55 -7.72 -10.93
N SER A 7 21.97 -7.50 -12.18
CA SER A 7 21.58 -6.38 -13.05
C SER A 7 20.27 -6.59 -13.81
N ASP A 8 19.66 -7.79 -13.73
CA ASP A 8 18.39 -8.15 -14.40
C ASP A 8 17.17 -8.17 -13.46
N LEU A 9 17.30 -7.60 -12.25
CA LEU A 9 16.18 -7.52 -11.31
C LEU A 9 14.96 -6.69 -11.77
N PRO A 10 15.01 -5.68 -12.69
CA PRO A 10 13.84 -4.85 -12.93
C PRO A 10 12.74 -5.52 -13.76
N GLN A 11 12.96 -6.74 -14.26
CA GLN A 11 12.00 -7.43 -15.15
C GLN A 11 11.71 -8.89 -14.82
N ASP A 12 12.17 -9.42 -13.69
CA ASP A 12 11.90 -10.83 -13.38
C ASP A 12 10.39 -11.05 -13.14
N PRO A 13 9.66 -11.69 -14.08
CA PRO A 13 8.23 -11.90 -13.94
C PRO A 13 7.92 -12.82 -12.75
N GLN A 14 8.90 -13.63 -12.33
CA GLN A 14 8.80 -14.54 -11.20
C GLN A 14 8.83 -13.77 -9.87
N LEU A 15 9.67 -12.75 -9.74
CA LEU A 15 9.72 -11.89 -8.55
C LEU A 15 8.40 -11.13 -8.39
N ARG A 16 7.88 -10.57 -9.48
CA ARG A 16 6.61 -9.84 -9.47
C ARG A 16 5.42 -10.74 -9.12
N ALA A 17 5.39 -11.96 -9.65
CA ALA A 17 4.37 -12.95 -9.29
C ALA A 17 4.45 -13.35 -7.81
N LEU A 18 5.66 -13.56 -7.28
CA LEU A 18 5.89 -13.88 -5.87
C LEU A 18 5.43 -12.74 -4.95
N LEU A 19 5.81 -11.50 -5.26
CA LEU A 19 5.41 -10.31 -4.50
C LEU A 19 3.88 -10.13 -4.53
N ARG A 20 3.24 -10.34 -5.69
CA ARG A 20 1.76 -10.32 -5.79
C ARG A 20 1.13 -11.40 -4.90
N GLN A 21 1.66 -12.62 -4.89
CA GLN A 21 1.16 -13.71 -4.04
C GLN A 21 1.33 -13.42 -2.54
N TRP A 22 2.39 -12.71 -2.16
CA TRP A 22 2.58 -12.29 -0.77
C TRP A 22 1.67 -11.11 -0.41
N ALA A 23 1.58 -10.10 -1.27
CA ALA A 23 0.74 -8.91 -1.05
C ALA A 23 -0.74 -9.27 -0.98
N SER A 24 -1.21 -10.27 -1.74
CA SER A 24 -2.59 -10.74 -1.67
C SER A 24 -2.99 -11.34 -0.31
N LYS A 25 -2.02 -11.71 0.53
CA LYS A 25 -2.30 -12.13 1.91
C LYS A 25 -2.49 -10.97 2.89
N PHE A 26 -2.13 -9.76 2.49
CA PHE A 26 -2.18 -8.58 3.35
C PHE A 26 -3.21 -7.54 2.88
N VAL A 27 -3.57 -7.55 1.59
CA VAL A 27 -4.48 -6.57 1.00
C VAL A 27 -5.47 -7.26 0.06
N ASP A 28 -6.75 -6.93 0.18
CA ASP A 28 -7.83 -7.58 -0.57
C ASP A 28 -8.09 -6.97 -1.97
N SER A 29 -7.51 -5.80 -2.27
CA SER A 29 -7.75 -5.09 -3.53
C SER A 29 -6.60 -5.30 -4.51
N ASP A 30 -6.87 -5.81 -5.71
CA ASP A 30 -5.86 -6.01 -6.77
C ASP A 30 -5.10 -4.71 -7.10
N ALA A 31 -5.80 -3.57 -7.09
CA ALA A 31 -5.18 -2.26 -7.30
C ALA A 31 -4.20 -1.88 -6.17
N ALA A 32 -4.49 -2.26 -4.93
CA ALA A 32 -3.61 -2.00 -3.80
C ALA A 32 -2.44 -3.01 -3.76
N ILE A 33 -2.69 -4.26 -4.13
CA ILE A 33 -1.65 -5.28 -4.34
C ILE A 33 -0.63 -4.76 -5.37
N ASP A 34 -1.07 -4.28 -6.54
CA ASP A 34 -0.15 -3.74 -7.55
C ASP A 34 0.63 -2.51 -7.06
N ARG A 35 -0.03 -1.59 -6.33
CA ARG A 35 0.66 -0.42 -5.75
C ARG A 35 1.77 -0.84 -4.77
N VAL A 36 1.48 -1.78 -3.87
CA VAL A 36 2.46 -2.30 -2.90
C VAL A 36 3.62 -2.99 -3.61
N VAL A 37 3.33 -3.82 -4.60
CA VAL A 37 4.35 -4.55 -5.38
C VAL A 37 5.24 -3.58 -6.15
N GLN A 38 4.64 -2.62 -6.85
CA GLN A 38 5.38 -1.63 -7.64
C GLN A 38 6.23 -0.72 -6.73
N ARG A 39 5.70 -0.30 -5.58
CA ARG A 39 6.45 0.50 -4.60
C ARG A 39 7.62 -0.28 -4.01
N THR A 40 7.44 -1.56 -3.72
CA THR A 40 8.49 -2.47 -3.25
C THR A 40 9.60 -2.58 -4.29
N ILE A 41 9.25 -2.82 -5.57
CA ILE A 41 10.21 -2.91 -6.68
C ILE A 41 10.97 -1.59 -6.87
N ASN A 42 10.28 -0.45 -6.86
CA ASN A 42 10.95 0.85 -7.01
C ASN A 42 11.99 1.09 -5.92
N VAL A 43 11.68 0.75 -4.66
CA VAL A 43 12.58 0.99 -3.52
C VAL A 43 13.81 0.09 -3.56
N ILE A 44 13.66 -1.19 -3.93
CA ILE A 44 14.82 -2.09 -4.07
C ILE A 44 15.69 -1.74 -5.28
N CYS A 45 15.10 -1.17 -6.33
CA CYS A 45 15.85 -0.67 -7.49
C CYS A 45 16.62 0.62 -7.17
N ASP A 46 16.03 1.49 -6.35
CA ASP A 46 16.65 2.75 -5.92
C ASP A 46 17.75 2.52 -4.87
N SER A 47 17.52 1.59 -3.95
CA SER A 47 18.42 1.27 -2.84
C SER A 47 18.69 -0.25 -2.77
N PRO A 48 19.54 -0.78 -3.66
CA PRO A 48 19.84 -2.21 -3.71
C PRO A 48 20.57 -2.72 -2.46
N ASP A 49 21.23 -1.84 -1.70
CA ASP A 49 21.89 -2.17 -0.43
C ASP A 49 20.91 -2.65 0.66
N LEU A 50 19.61 -2.36 0.50
CA LEU A 50 18.55 -2.90 1.38
C LEU A 50 18.39 -4.41 1.24
N LEU A 51 18.88 -4.98 0.13
CA LEU A 51 18.84 -6.40 -0.19
C LEU A 51 20.19 -7.09 0.03
N ASP A 52 21.09 -6.49 0.81
CA ASP A 52 22.44 -7.03 0.96
C ASP A 52 22.49 -8.26 1.90
N GLY A 53 23.06 -9.35 1.39
CA GLY A 53 23.36 -10.58 2.15
C GLY A 53 22.27 -11.67 2.21
N ALA A 54 22.44 -12.58 3.18
CA ALA A 54 21.71 -13.85 3.33
C ALA A 54 20.21 -13.71 3.69
N ARG A 55 19.74 -12.48 3.93
CA ARG A 55 18.38 -12.16 4.39
C ARG A 55 17.56 -11.36 3.37
N MET A 56 17.97 -11.35 2.11
CA MET A 56 17.27 -10.65 1.02
C MET A 56 15.76 -10.93 0.99
N ASN A 57 15.36 -12.20 1.13
CA ASN A 57 13.94 -12.58 1.16
C ASN A 57 13.19 -12.04 2.39
N GLU A 58 13.84 -12.02 3.56
CA GLU A 58 13.25 -11.48 4.80
C GLU A 58 13.09 -9.96 4.72
N ALA A 59 14.10 -9.25 4.22
CA ALA A 59 14.06 -7.81 4.02
C ALA A 59 12.95 -7.41 3.04
N LEU A 60 12.86 -8.15 1.92
CA LEU A 60 11.81 -7.96 0.92
C LEU A 60 10.41 -8.19 1.50
N PHE A 61 10.23 -9.26 2.27
CA PHE A 61 8.97 -9.56 2.94
C PHE A 61 8.59 -8.50 3.99
N ALA A 62 9.55 -8.04 4.78
CA ALA A 62 9.32 -7.00 5.78
C ALA A 62 8.91 -5.67 5.13
N LEU A 63 9.57 -5.30 4.03
CA LEU A 63 9.26 -4.09 3.25
C LEU A 63 7.85 -4.16 2.65
N LEU A 64 7.52 -5.29 2.02
CA LEU A 64 6.21 -5.53 1.43
C LEU A 64 5.10 -5.49 2.48
N ARG A 65 5.32 -6.15 3.62
CA ARG A 65 4.37 -6.12 4.75
C ARG A 65 4.16 -4.70 5.24
N ARG A 66 5.23 -3.91 5.43
CA ARG A 66 5.13 -2.51 5.86
C ARG A 66 4.27 -1.68 4.91
N TYR A 67 4.47 -1.80 3.60
CA TYR A 67 3.67 -1.06 2.62
C TYR A 67 2.22 -1.53 2.52
N ALA A 68 1.95 -2.82 2.71
CA ALA A 68 0.60 -3.33 2.78
C ALA A 68 -0.16 -2.77 4.00
N PHE A 69 0.51 -2.66 5.16
CA PHE A 69 -0.06 -2.02 6.34
C PHE A 69 -0.28 -0.51 6.13
N ASP A 70 0.67 0.20 5.52
CA ASP A 70 0.54 1.62 5.19
C ASP A 70 -0.65 1.90 4.27
N GLU A 71 -0.83 1.10 3.20
CA GLU A 71 -2.01 1.21 2.33
C GLU A 71 -3.32 0.91 3.07
N ASN A 72 -3.32 -0.07 3.99
CA ASN A 72 -4.52 -0.38 4.75
C ASN A 72 -4.86 0.70 5.79
N ASP A 73 -3.86 1.29 6.44
CA ASP A 73 -4.02 2.41 7.37
C ASP A 73 -4.53 3.67 6.65
N LEU A 74 -4.00 3.97 5.45
CA LEU A 74 -4.51 5.04 4.59
C LEU A 74 -5.97 4.79 4.18
N ARG A 75 -6.36 3.53 3.88
CA ARG A 75 -7.76 3.18 3.61
C ARG A 75 -8.65 3.29 4.84
N ALA A 76 -8.15 2.91 6.02
CA ALA A 76 -8.88 3.04 7.29
C ALA A 76 -9.10 4.52 7.63
N SER A 77 -8.07 5.36 7.45
CA SER A 77 -8.13 6.81 7.64
C SER A 77 -9.12 7.47 6.67
N ARG A 78 -9.15 7.05 5.39
CA ARG A 78 -10.15 7.55 4.43
C ARG A 78 -11.58 7.14 4.79
N GLN A 79 -11.81 5.90 5.21
CA GLN A 79 -13.14 5.46 5.67
C GLN A 79 -13.59 6.18 6.95
N ALA A 80 -12.66 6.45 7.87
CA ALA A 80 -12.97 7.24 9.07
C ALA A 80 -13.35 8.69 8.75
N THR A 81 -12.87 9.22 7.62
CA THR A 81 -13.21 10.57 7.13
C THR A 81 -14.51 10.57 6.30
N ASP A 82 -14.92 9.43 5.74
CA ASP A 82 -16.18 9.27 5.01
C ASP A 82 -17.40 9.09 5.93
N ILE A 83 -17.18 8.83 7.23
CA ILE A 83 -18.22 8.98 8.26
C ILE A 83 -18.23 10.42 8.77
N ILE A 84 -18.45 11.38 7.86
CA ILE A 84 -19.13 12.61 8.26
C ILE A 84 -20.61 12.26 8.15
N PRO A 85 -21.34 12.08 9.26
CA PRO A 85 -22.76 11.86 9.17
C PRO A 85 -23.38 13.14 8.61
N ASP A 86 -24.02 12.98 7.45
CA ASP A 86 -24.96 13.91 6.85
C ASP A 86 -26.10 14.14 7.87
N PHE A 87 -25.88 15.07 8.81
CA PHE A 87 -26.94 15.62 9.66
C PHE A 87 -27.19 17.04 9.19
N VAL A 88 -27.86 17.16 8.05
CA VAL A 88 -28.78 18.27 7.84
C VAL A 88 -30.16 17.80 8.27
N PRO A 89 -30.77 18.47 9.27
CA PRO A 89 -32.18 18.74 9.22
C PRO A 89 -32.36 20.25 9.08
N ALA A 90 -32.90 20.65 7.92
CA ALA A 90 -33.61 21.90 7.80
C ALA A 90 -34.74 21.93 8.83
N LEU A 91 -34.82 22.99 9.64
CA LEU A 91 -36.10 23.43 10.17
C LEU A 91 -36.04 24.91 10.54
N ASP A 92 -36.80 25.69 9.76
CA ASP A 92 -37.21 27.06 9.98
C ASP A 92 -37.47 27.39 11.46
N LYS A 93 -36.83 28.46 11.93
CA LYS A 93 -37.42 29.31 12.97
C LYS A 93 -37.39 30.74 12.48
N GLU A 94 -38.43 31.06 11.71
CA GLU A 94 -39.13 32.33 11.80
C GLU A 94 -39.19 32.74 13.28
N ASN A 95 -38.45 33.78 13.67
CA ASN A 95 -38.70 34.47 14.92
C ASN A 95 -39.08 35.91 14.57
N THR A 96 -40.39 36.10 14.58
CA THR A 96 -41.09 37.38 14.65
C THR A 96 -40.60 38.15 15.88
N GLU A 97 -40.14 39.38 15.70
CA GLU A 97 -40.11 40.33 16.83
C GLU A 97 -40.56 41.72 16.35
N PRO A 98 -41.74 42.17 16.78
CA PRO A 98 -42.08 43.57 16.87
C PRO A 98 -42.16 43.99 18.34
N LYS A 99 -41.34 44.97 18.75
CA LYS A 99 -41.77 46.00 19.71
C LYS A 99 -40.87 47.23 19.67
#